data_AF-A0A2G9XMB4-F1
#
_entry.id   AF-A0A2G9XMB4-F1
#
_cell.length_a   1.000
_cell.length_b   1.000
_cell.length_c   1.000
_cell.angle_alpha   90.00
_cell.angle_beta   90.00
_cell.angle_gamma   90.00
#
_symmetry.space_group_name_H-M   'P 1'
#
loop_
_entity.id
_entity.type
_entity.pdbx_description
1 polymer ?
#
loop_
_entity_poly.entity_id
_entity_poly.type
_entity_poly.pdbx_seq_one_letter_code
_entity_poly.pdbx_strand_id
1 'polypeptide(L)'
;MNREDLLLSAARPSRYLGTEVNASRKGEETKIHFALAFPDAYEVGMSHLGIQILYSLLNGLPDVACERCFAPWPDMEQLLRKHRLPLASLESQRPLSAFDIIGFSLQYELSYTNVLNMLELGGIPIRRENRGENSPLV
;
A
#
# COMPACT_ATOMS: atom_id res chain seq x y z
N MET A 1 -15.83 13.53 -4.33
CA MET A 1 -14.50 14.09 -4.58
C MET A 1 -13.76 13.07 -5.42
N ASN A 2 -13.24 13.47 -6.58
CA ASN A 2 -12.49 12.55 -7.43
C ASN A 2 -11.03 12.41 -6.90
N ARG A 3 -10.23 11.52 -7.49
CA ARG A 3 -8.84 11.29 -7.02
C ARG A 3 -7.93 12.49 -7.25
N GLU A 4 -8.11 13.21 -8.34
CA GLU A 4 -7.32 14.39 -8.67
C GLU A 4 -7.52 15.49 -7.63
N ASP A 5 -8.77 15.73 -7.22
CA ASP A 5 -9.12 16.64 -6.14
C ASP A 5 -8.44 16.23 -4.82
N LEU A 6 -8.39 14.94 -4.52
CA LEU A 6 -7.75 14.39 -3.32
C LEU A 6 -6.23 14.64 -3.32
N LEU A 7 -5.58 14.38 -4.47
CA LEU A 7 -4.15 14.60 -4.65
C LEU A 7 -3.81 16.08 -4.53
N LEU A 8 -4.57 16.95 -5.19
CA LEU A 8 -4.38 18.41 -5.13
C LEU A 8 -4.63 18.99 -3.73
N SER A 9 -5.43 18.31 -2.91
CA SER A 9 -5.68 18.70 -1.52
C SER A 9 -4.60 18.25 -0.55
N ALA A 10 -3.70 17.35 -0.96
CA ALA A 10 -2.61 16.87 -0.13
C ALA A 10 -1.46 17.89 -0.09
N ALA A 11 -0.80 18.03 1.06
CA ALA A 11 0.34 18.94 1.21
C ALA A 11 1.52 18.53 0.32
N ARG A 12 1.69 17.23 0.05
CA ARG A 12 2.69 16.68 -0.89
C ARG A 12 2.05 15.65 -1.82
N PRO A 13 1.46 16.08 -2.94
CA PRO A 13 0.78 15.18 -3.88
C PRO A 13 1.71 14.13 -4.50
N SER A 14 3.00 14.49 -4.65
CA SER A 14 4.03 13.62 -5.24
C SER A 14 4.22 12.28 -4.53
N ARG A 15 3.84 12.18 -3.24
CA ARG A 15 3.88 10.92 -2.46
C ARG A 15 2.93 9.84 -2.96
N TYR A 16 1.98 10.20 -3.80
CA TYR A 16 0.80 9.39 -4.11
C TYR A 16 0.54 9.22 -5.62
N LEU A 17 1.51 9.61 -6.47
CA LEU A 17 1.37 9.61 -7.93
C LEU A 17 1.56 8.23 -8.56
N GLY A 18 2.53 7.43 -8.08
CA GLY A 18 2.83 6.11 -8.64
C GLY A 18 3.42 6.11 -10.05
N THR A 19 4.20 7.16 -10.35
CA THR A 19 4.84 7.35 -11.65
C THR A 19 6.34 7.04 -11.58
N GLU A 20 6.77 6.13 -10.70
CA GLU A 20 8.19 5.84 -10.51
C GLU A 20 8.79 5.10 -11.71
N VAL A 21 10.04 5.44 -12.01
CA VAL A 21 10.86 4.65 -12.94
C VAL A 21 11.02 3.25 -12.34
N ASN A 22 10.77 2.22 -13.15
CA ASN A 22 10.73 0.79 -12.76
C ASN A 22 9.47 0.33 -12.02
N ALA A 23 8.39 1.12 -12.01
CA ALA A 23 7.09 0.59 -11.61
C ALA A 23 6.66 -0.56 -12.54
N SER A 24 6.60 -1.78 -12.00
CA SER A 24 6.06 -2.95 -12.66
C SER A 24 4.58 -2.75 -12.95
N ARG A 25 4.16 -3.14 -14.16
CA ARG A 25 2.76 -3.06 -14.62
C ARG A 25 2.33 -4.42 -15.14
N LYS A 26 2.30 -5.41 -14.25
CA LYS A 26 1.63 -6.69 -14.53
C LYS A 26 0.12 -6.48 -14.36
N GLY A 27 -0.67 -7.07 -15.26
CA GLY A 27 -2.11 -6.84 -15.28
C GLY A 27 -2.88 -7.75 -14.32
N GLU A 28 -4.21 -7.57 -14.31
CA GLU A 28 -5.18 -8.35 -13.52
C GLU A 28 -5.15 -9.85 -13.82
N GLU A 29 -4.58 -10.27 -14.95
CA GLU A 29 -4.44 -11.68 -15.32
C GLU A 29 -3.43 -12.46 -14.45
N THR A 30 -2.71 -11.75 -13.58
CA THR A 30 -1.70 -12.34 -12.70
C THR A 30 -2.35 -13.14 -11.57
N LYS A 31 -1.79 -14.31 -11.22
CA LYS A 31 -2.44 -15.22 -10.26
C LYS A 31 -2.40 -14.72 -8.82
N ILE A 32 -1.37 -13.95 -8.46
CA ILE A 32 -1.16 -13.47 -7.09
C ILE A 32 -0.88 -11.97 -7.14
N HIS A 33 -1.70 -11.19 -6.45
CA HIS A 33 -1.49 -9.78 -6.18
C HIS A 33 -0.88 -9.62 -4.78
N PHE A 34 0.33 -9.05 -4.73
CA PHE A 34 1.07 -8.82 -3.51
C PHE A 34 1.22 -7.31 -3.25
N ALA A 35 0.81 -6.84 -2.07
CA ALA A 35 1.12 -5.49 -1.62
C ALA A 35 2.34 -5.50 -0.69
N LEU A 36 3.43 -4.87 -1.12
CA LEU A 36 4.61 -4.64 -0.30
C LEU A 36 4.43 -3.32 0.44
N ALA A 37 3.94 -3.42 1.67
CA ALA A 37 3.59 -2.30 2.51
C ALA A 37 4.78 -1.83 3.36
N PHE A 38 4.95 -0.51 3.43
CA PHE A 38 5.94 0.14 4.27
C PHE A 38 5.22 1.09 5.25
N PRO A 39 5.29 0.84 6.56
CA PRO A 39 4.56 1.58 7.59
C PRO A 39 5.20 2.93 7.95
N ASP A 40 5.58 3.69 6.93
CA ASP A 40 6.15 5.03 7.00
C ASP A 40 5.86 5.80 5.70
N ALA A 41 6.22 7.08 5.66
CA ALA A 41 6.05 7.93 4.51
C ALA A 41 6.76 7.38 3.27
N TYR A 42 6.20 7.70 2.10
CA TYR A 42 6.72 7.34 0.79
C TYR A 42 8.22 7.61 0.64
N GLU A 43 8.71 8.79 1.06
CA GLU A 43 10.13 9.14 0.91
C GLU A 43 11.04 8.20 1.71
N VAL A 44 10.62 7.80 2.91
CA VAL A 44 11.40 6.88 3.77
C VAL A 44 11.40 5.49 3.16
N GLY A 45 10.24 4.99 2.78
CA GLY A 45 10.11 3.66 2.19
C GLY A 45 10.83 3.54 0.84
N MET A 46 10.78 4.56 -0.01
CA MET A 46 11.47 4.56 -1.31
C MET A 46 12.99 4.58 -1.19
N SER A 47 13.53 5.16 -0.12
CA SER A 47 14.96 5.11 0.19
C SER A 47 15.40 3.77 0.82
N HIS A 48 14.48 2.83 1.05
CA HIS A 48 14.81 1.55 1.66
C HIS A 48 15.27 0.51 0.63
N LEU A 49 16.54 0.11 0.66
CA LEU A 49 17.08 -0.87 -0.28
C LEU A 49 16.35 -2.23 -0.21
N GLY A 50 15.97 -2.67 0.99
CA GLY A 50 15.28 -3.95 1.16
C GLY A 50 13.93 -4.01 0.43
N ILE A 51 13.19 -2.89 0.39
CA ILE A 51 11.89 -2.86 -0.31
C ILE A 51 12.12 -2.94 -1.82
N GLN A 52 13.17 -2.28 -2.34
CA GLN A 52 13.50 -2.30 -3.76
C GLN A 52 13.93 -3.70 -4.22
N ILE A 53 14.72 -4.41 -3.40
CA ILE A 53 15.12 -5.79 -3.69
C ILE A 53 13.90 -6.71 -3.71
N LEU A 54 13.07 -6.69 -2.65
CA LEU A 54 11.88 -7.54 -2.58
C LEU A 54 10.89 -7.24 -3.70
N TYR A 55 10.67 -5.96 -4.00
CA TYR A 55 9.82 -5.53 -5.11
C TYR A 55 10.30 -6.10 -6.46
N SER A 56 11.60 -6.03 -6.73
CA SER A 56 12.22 -6.56 -7.94
C SER A 56 12.11 -8.09 -8.01
N LEU A 57 12.43 -8.79 -6.91
CA LEU A 57 12.35 -10.25 -6.85
C LEU A 57 10.92 -10.76 -7.05
N LEU A 58 9.94 -10.17 -6.35
CA LEU A 58 8.53 -10.55 -6.48
C LEU A 58 8.01 -10.28 -7.89
N ASN A 59 8.33 -9.12 -8.47
CA ASN A 59 7.97 -8.82 -9.85
C ASN A 59 8.78 -9.61 -10.89
N GLY A 60 9.86 -10.31 -10.50
CA GLY A 60 10.54 -11.28 -11.34
C GLY A 60 9.80 -12.61 -11.48
N LEU A 61 8.89 -12.93 -10.57
CA LEU A 61 8.09 -14.18 -10.61
C LEU A 61 6.95 -14.05 -11.62
N PRO A 62 6.77 -14.99 -12.56
CA PRO A 62 5.81 -14.84 -13.66
C PRO A 62 4.36 -14.65 -13.18
N ASP A 63 3.98 -15.33 -12.09
CA ASP A 63 2.62 -15.38 -11.57
C ASP A 63 2.34 -14.38 -10.41
N VAL A 64 3.24 -13.42 -10.16
CA VAL A 64 3.10 -12.44 -9.06
C VAL A 64 3.16 -11.01 -9.57
N ALA A 65 2.13 -10.22 -9.25
CA ALA A 65 2.07 -8.78 -9.45
C ALA A 65 2.27 -8.11 -8.09
N CYS A 66 3.45 -7.51 -7.90
CA CYS A 66 3.78 -6.84 -6.64
C CYS A 66 3.70 -5.33 -6.79
N GLU A 67 2.96 -4.70 -5.88
CA GLU A 67 2.74 -3.25 -5.81
C GLU A 67 3.15 -2.73 -4.44
N ARG A 68 3.51 -1.45 -4.35
CA ARG A 68 3.97 -0.82 -3.10
C ARG A 68 2.82 -0.06 -2.45
N CYS A 69 2.80 -0.05 -1.13
CA CYS A 69 1.88 0.78 -0.36
C CYS A 69 2.63 1.43 0.80
N PHE A 70 2.35 2.70 1.07
CA PHE A 70 3.03 3.48 2.11
C PHE A 70 1.99 4.04 3.08
N ALA A 71 2.41 4.30 4.32
CA ALA A 71 1.54 4.96 5.28
C ALA A 71 1.18 6.36 4.76
N PRO A 72 -0.11 6.74 4.75
CA PRO A 72 -0.48 8.10 4.37
C PRO A 72 0.02 9.08 5.43
N TRP A 73 0.41 10.27 4.99
CA TRP A 73 0.72 11.35 5.92
C TRP A 73 -0.58 11.83 6.60
N PRO A 74 -0.54 12.46 7.80
CA PRO A 74 -1.76 12.78 8.55
C PRO A 74 -2.80 13.62 7.82
N ASP A 75 -2.40 14.44 6.85
CA ASP A 75 -3.31 15.21 5.98
C ASP A 75 -4.07 14.29 5.01
N MET A 76 -3.36 13.39 4.32
CA MET A 76 -3.97 12.41 3.43
C MET A 76 -4.83 11.40 4.20
N GLU A 77 -4.39 10.96 5.38
CA GLU A 77 -5.21 10.10 6.23
C GLU A 77 -6.57 10.75 6.54
N GLN A 78 -6.57 12.02 6.95
CA GLN A 78 -7.80 12.76 7.23
C GLN A 78 -8.71 12.82 6.01
N LEU A 79 -8.15 13.04 4.81
CA LEU A 79 -8.90 13.04 3.56
C LEU A 79 -9.50 11.66 3.25
N LEU A 80 -8.72 10.59 3.37
CA LEU A 80 -9.20 9.21 3.17
C LEU A 80 -10.36 8.89 4.11
N ARG A 81 -10.22 9.19 5.41
CA ARG A 81 -11.26 8.97 6.41
C ARG A 81 -12.51 9.81 6.14
N LYS A 82 -12.34 11.11 5.88
CA LYS A 82 -13.45 12.04 5.58
C LYS A 82 -14.29 11.59 4.39
N HIS A 83 -13.62 11.05 3.37
CA HIS A 83 -14.26 10.62 2.13
C HIS A 83 -14.55 9.11 2.07
N ARG A 84 -14.23 8.35 3.14
CA ARG A 84 -14.39 6.90 3.22
C ARG A 84 -13.71 6.16 2.06
N LEU A 85 -12.54 6.64 1.66
CA LEU A 85 -11.72 6.03 0.62
C LEU A 85 -10.72 5.07 1.28
N PRO A 86 -10.49 3.88 0.71
CA PRO A 86 -9.53 2.95 1.26
C PRO A 86 -8.10 3.41 0.99
N LEU A 87 -7.17 2.97 1.84
CA LEU A 87 -5.76 2.99 1.52
C LEU A 87 -5.49 2.01 0.36
N ALA A 88 -4.75 2.49 -0.64
CA ALA A 88 -4.51 1.78 -1.88
C ALA A 88 -3.02 1.73 -2.21
N SER A 89 -2.65 0.81 -3.10
CA SER A 89 -1.32 0.73 -3.66
C SER A 89 -0.97 1.96 -4.49
N LEU A 90 0.32 2.17 -4.67
CA LEU A 90 0.86 3.31 -5.36
C LEU A 90 0.68 3.18 -6.89
N GLU A 91 0.97 1.99 -7.45
CA GLU A 91 1.02 1.74 -8.90
C GLU A 91 -0.34 1.74 -9.59
N SER A 92 -1.30 0.98 -9.05
CA SER A 92 -2.61 0.80 -9.69
C SER A 92 -3.77 1.40 -8.92
N GLN A 93 -3.51 1.94 -7.72
CA GLN A 93 -4.57 2.39 -6.79
C GLN A 93 -5.53 1.25 -6.40
N ARG A 94 -5.05 0.00 -6.40
CA ARG A 94 -5.79 -1.14 -5.87
C ARG A 94 -5.93 -1.00 -4.35
N PRO A 95 -7.15 -1.08 -3.77
CA PRO A 95 -7.34 -1.09 -2.32
C PRO A 95 -6.57 -2.25 -1.66
N LEU A 96 -6.02 -2.04 -0.47
CA LEU A 96 -5.27 -3.10 0.23
C LEU A 96 -6.09 -4.38 0.47
N SER A 97 -7.38 -4.26 0.74
CA SER A 97 -8.29 -5.40 0.91
C SER A 97 -8.50 -6.25 -0.36
N ALA A 98 -8.09 -5.77 -1.53
CA ALA A 98 -8.21 -6.47 -2.81
C ALA A 98 -6.93 -7.20 -3.24
N PHE A 99 -5.90 -7.24 -2.39
CA PHE A 99 -4.70 -8.06 -2.61
C PHE A 99 -4.87 -9.45 -1.99
N ASP A 100 -4.08 -10.42 -2.47
CA ASP A 100 -4.03 -11.75 -1.88
C ASP A 100 -3.10 -11.78 -0.65
N ILE A 101 -2.00 -11.02 -0.72
CA ILE A 101 -0.97 -10.98 0.33
C ILE A 101 -0.52 -9.53 0.57
N ILE A 102 -0.30 -9.18 1.83
CA ILE A 102 0.28 -7.90 2.25
C ILE A 102 1.51 -8.18 3.13
N GLY A 103 2.69 -7.84 2.61
CA GLY A 103 3.93 -7.93 3.38
C GLY A 103 4.33 -6.59 3.97
N PHE A 104 4.43 -6.50 5.31
CA PHE A 104 4.91 -5.30 5.99
C PHE A 104 6.42 -5.38 6.29
N SER A 105 7.17 -4.35 5.87
CA SER A 105 8.56 -4.17 6.30
C SER A 105 8.63 -3.36 7.60
N LEU A 106 8.92 -4.02 8.73
CA LEU A 106 9.05 -3.38 10.04
C LEU A 106 10.51 -3.08 10.36
N GLN A 107 10.87 -1.80 10.42
CA GLN A 107 12.25 -1.39 10.74
C GLN A 107 12.47 -1.10 12.23
N TYR A 108 11.45 -0.55 12.90
CA TYR A 108 11.52 -0.13 14.30
C TYR A 108 10.12 -0.07 14.91
N GLU A 109 10.06 0.02 16.24
CA GLU A 109 8.85 -0.17 17.04
C GLU A 109 7.82 0.95 16.86
N LEU A 110 8.27 2.17 16.59
CA LEU A 110 7.38 3.31 16.40
C LEU A 110 6.46 3.15 15.17
N SER A 111 6.85 2.32 14.19
CA SER A 111 6.02 2.03 13.01
C SER A 111 4.89 1.03 13.28
N TYR A 112 4.80 0.41 14.45
CA TYR A 112 3.77 -0.60 14.73
C TYR A 112 2.35 -0.03 14.66
N THR A 113 2.16 1.19 15.16
CA THR A 113 0.86 1.86 15.10
C THR A 113 0.45 2.19 13.65
N ASN A 114 1.42 2.51 12.79
CA ASN A 114 1.18 2.72 11.36
C ASN A 114 0.70 1.45 10.66
N VAL A 115 1.19 0.25 11.04
CA VAL A 115 0.65 -1.01 10.51
C VAL A 115 -0.84 -1.12 10.83
N LEU A 116 -1.23 -0.88 12.09
CA LEU A 116 -2.63 -0.95 12.50
C LEU A 116 -3.50 0.08 11.75
N ASN A 117 -2.99 1.30 11.60
CA ASN A 117 -3.64 2.37 10.83
C ASN A 117 -3.81 1.98 9.36
N MET A 118 -2.77 1.42 8.72
CA MET A 118 -2.82 0.98 7.34
C MET A 118 -3.81 -0.17 7.13
N LEU A 119 -3.90 -1.12 8.07
CA LEU A 119 -4.91 -2.18 8.03
C LEU A 119 -6.32 -1.61 8.12
N GLU A 120 -6.57 -0.70 9.07
CA GLU A 120 -7.88 -0.07 9.24
C GLU A 120 -8.28 0.73 7.99
N LEU A 121 -7.40 1.61 7.49
CA LEU A 121 -7.65 2.39 6.28
C LEU A 121 -7.75 1.50 5.04
N GLY A 122 -7.04 0.38 5.01
CA GLY A 122 -7.09 -0.62 3.95
C GLY A 122 -8.34 -1.49 3.95
N GLY A 123 -9.23 -1.34 4.95
CA GLY A 123 -10.44 -2.14 5.09
C GLY A 123 -10.18 -3.57 5.56
N ILE A 124 -9.07 -3.80 6.27
CA ILE A 124 -8.66 -5.13 6.74
C ILE A 124 -8.80 -5.18 8.27
N PRO A 125 -9.57 -6.14 8.81
CA PRO A 125 -9.71 -6.27 10.25
C PRO A 125 -8.35 -6.46 10.94
N ILE A 126 -8.09 -5.66 11.99
CA ILE A 126 -6.84 -5.74 12.76
C ILE A 126 -6.68 -7.13 13.38
N ARG A 127 -7.76 -7.64 13.96
CA ARG A 127 -7.83 -8.92 14.65
C ARG A 127 -8.01 -10.06 13.64
N ARG A 128 -7.13 -11.07 13.72
CA ARG A 128 -7.15 -12.24 12.83
C ARG A 128 -8.49 -12.97 12.90
N GLU A 129 -9.08 -13.09 14.09
CA GLU A 129 -10.36 -13.77 14.30
C GLU A 129 -11.53 -13.14 13.51
N ASN A 130 -11.37 -11.90 13.07
CA ASN A 130 -12.35 -11.19 12.26
C ASN A 130 -12.06 -11.27 10.75
N ARG A 131 -10.99 -11.96 10.33
CA ARG A 131 -10.62 -12.14 8.91
C ARG A 131 -11.19 -13.46 8.39
N GLY A 132 -11.78 -13.42 7.20
CA GLY A 132 -12.30 -14.60 6.49
C GLY A 132 -11.43 -15.01 5.31
N GLU A 133 -11.88 -16.00 4.54
CA GLU A 133 -11.16 -16.51 3.35
C GLU A 133 -10.92 -15.45 2.27
N ASN A 134 -11.77 -14.41 2.22
CA ASN A 134 -11.63 -13.31 1.26
C ASN A 134 -10.74 -12.16 1.77
N SER A 135 -10.13 -12.29 2.94
CA SER A 135 -9.18 -11.29 3.46
C SER A 135 -7.77 -11.62 2.98
N PRO A 136 -6.93 -10.61 2.69
CA PRO A 136 -5.52 -10.84 2.39
C PRO A 136 -4.82 -11.58 3.52
N LEU A 137 -3.84 -12.40 3.16
CA LEU A 137 -2.82 -12.86 4.09
C LEU A 137 -1.94 -11.66 4.49
N VAL A 138 -1.84 -11.39 5.79
CA VAL A 138 -0.99 -10.34 6.36
C VAL A 138 0.00 -10.96 7.33
#